data_AF-A0A945AL57-F1
#
_entry.id   AF-A0A945AL57-F1
#
_cell.length_a   1.000
_cell.length_b   1.000
_cell.length_c   1.000
_cell.angle_alpha   90.00
_cell.angle_beta   90.00
_cell.angle_gamma   90.00
#
_symmetry.space_group_name_H-M   'P 1'
#
loop_
_entity.id
_entity.type
_entity.pdbx_description
1 polymer ?
#
loop_
_entity_poly.entity_id
_entity_poly.type
_entity_poly.pdbx_seq_one_letter_code
_entity_poly.pdbx_strand_id
1 'polypeptide(L)'
;SAANAAICQMRCWVFGTETSDWSDWVSMAVVSDGSYGVEKGLFYSFPVQVSSSGIVSIVQDLELDAYSKACIKESALELKAERNAIKHLL
;
A
#
# COMPACT_ATOMS: atom_id res chain seq x y z
N SER A 1 -14.87 13.59 3.88
CA SER A 1 -14.39 12.20 3.68
C SER A 1 -12.91 12.05 3.97
N ALA A 2 -12.02 12.93 3.50
CA ALA A 2 -10.56 12.84 3.75
C ALA A 2 -10.17 12.74 5.24
N ALA A 3 -10.76 13.57 6.11
CA ALA A 3 -10.51 13.49 7.55
C ALA A 3 -10.93 12.13 8.15
N ASN A 4 -12.04 11.58 7.69
CA ASN A 4 -12.49 10.25 8.10
C ASN A 4 -11.52 9.17 7.63
N ALA A 5 -11.01 9.25 6.39
CA ALA A 5 -10.02 8.31 5.87
C ALA A 5 -8.72 8.35 6.69
N ALA A 6 -8.23 9.54 7.04
CA ALA A 6 -7.06 9.69 7.91
C ALA A 6 -7.29 9.08 9.31
N ILE A 7 -8.46 9.30 9.90
CA ILE A 7 -8.82 8.69 11.20
C ILE A 7 -8.88 7.16 11.08
N CYS A 8 -9.52 6.63 10.03
CA CYS A 8 -9.60 5.17 9.81
C CYS A 8 -8.21 4.56 9.62
N GLN A 9 -7.33 5.22 8.86
CA GLN A 9 -5.97 4.76 8.65
C GLN A 9 -5.18 4.72 9.97
N MET A 10 -5.26 5.78 10.78
CA MET A 10 -4.59 5.81 12.08
C MET A 10 -5.20 4.82 13.07
N ARG A 11 -6.53 4.63 13.06
CA ARG A 11 -7.21 3.61 13.86
C ARG A 11 -6.68 2.22 13.51
N CYS A 12 -6.59 1.90 12.22
CA CYS A 12 -6.04 0.62 11.77
C CYS A 12 -4.57 0.46 12.17
N TRP A 13 -3.79 1.54 12.10
CA TRP A 13 -2.40 1.52 12.53
C TRP A 13 -2.25 1.23 14.04
N VAL A 14 -3.11 1.82 14.87
CA VAL A 14 -3.01 1.70 16.33
C VAL A 14 -3.62 0.39 16.84
N PHE A 15 -4.76 -0.02 16.30
CA PHE A 15 -5.52 -1.17 16.80
C PHE A 15 -5.35 -2.44 15.98
N GLY A 16 -4.68 -2.36 14.83
CA GLY A 16 -4.58 -3.43 13.86
C GLY A 16 -5.74 -3.43 12.86
N THR A 17 -5.66 -4.34 11.89
CA THR A 17 -6.74 -4.57 10.92
C THR A 17 -7.84 -5.42 11.53
N GLU A 18 -9.08 -4.93 11.46
CA GLU A 18 -10.26 -5.74 11.82
C GLU A 18 -10.50 -6.79 10.72
N THR A 19 -10.49 -8.06 11.09
CA THR A 19 -10.79 -9.21 10.22
C THR A 19 -12.29 -9.50 10.26
N SER A 20 -12.92 -9.68 9.11
CA SER A 20 -14.36 -9.94 8.98
C SER A 20 -14.63 -10.80 7.75
N ASP A 21 -15.82 -11.40 7.66
CA ASP A 21 -16.19 -12.29 6.55
C ASP A 21 -16.05 -11.69 5.14
N TRP A 22 -15.96 -10.36 5.03
CA TRP A 22 -15.86 -9.63 3.75
C TRP A 22 -14.59 -8.79 3.62
N SER A 23 -13.74 -8.71 4.64
CA SER A 23 -12.54 -7.88 4.62
C SER A 23 -11.52 -8.32 5.64
N ASP A 24 -10.33 -8.65 5.14
CA ASP A 24 -9.18 -9.11 5.93
C ASP A 24 -7.96 -8.18 5.80
N TRP A 25 -8.07 -7.07 5.04
CA TRP A 25 -6.98 -6.12 4.80
C TRP A 25 -7.49 -4.69 4.58
N VAL A 26 -6.57 -3.73 4.64
CA VAL A 26 -6.82 -2.31 4.30
C VAL A 26 -5.84 -1.85 3.23
N SER A 27 -6.18 -0.79 2.50
CA SER A 27 -5.25 -0.15 1.58
C SER A 27 -4.41 0.90 2.30
N MET A 28 -3.08 0.75 2.29
CA MET A 28 -2.16 1.74 2.84
C MET A 28 -0.95 1.94 1.93
N ALA A 29 -0.51 3.19 1.80
CA ALA A 29 0.76 3.52 1.16
C ALA A 29 1.92 3.16 2.10
N VAL A 30 2.70 2.16 1.71
CA VAL A 30 3.88 1.68 2.45
C VAL A 30 5.08 1.58 1.53
N VAL A 31 6.27 1.43 2.12
CA VAL A 31 7.50 1.23 1.34
C VAL A 31 7.45 -0.16 0.70
N SER A 32 7.49 -0.21 -0.63
CA SER A 32 7.51 -1.45 -1.39
C SER A 32 8.71 -2.31 -1.01
N ASP A 33 8.45 -3.59 -0.76
CA ASP A 33 9.43 -4.66 -0.58
C ASP A 33 9.73 -5.44 -1.88
N GLY A 34 9.10 -5.04 -2.99
CA GLY A 34 9.15 -5.71 -4.29
C GLY A 34 7.84 -6.42 -4.66
N SER A 35 6.87 -6.45 -3.76
CA SER A 35 5.57 -7.09 -3.97
C SER A 35 4.89 -6.61 -5.26
N TYR A 36 4.25 -7.55 -5.96
CA TYR A 36 3.46 -7.29 -7.18
C TYR A 36 4.21 -6.58 -8.32
N GLY A 37 5.55 -6.66 -8.34
CA GLY A 37 6.39 -6.05 -9.40
C GLY A 37 6.62 -4.56 -9.22
N VAL A 38 6.26 -3.99 -8.06
CA VAL A 38 6.54 -2.59 -7.71
C VAL A 38 7.97 -2.47 -7.20
N GLU A 39 8.73 -1.50 -7.72
CA GLU A 39 10.15 -1.31 -7.36
C GLU A 39 10.35 -1.14 -5.84
N LYS A 40 11.34 -1.84 -5.27
CA LYS A 40 11.68 -1.73 -3.84
C LYS A 40 12.02 -0.30 -3.46
N GLY A 41 11.57 0.13 -2.29
CA GLY A 41 11.83 1.48 -1.78
C GLY A 41 10.90 2.57 -2.35
N LEU A 42 9.97 2.23 -3.24
CA LEU A 42 8.92 3.14 -3.68
C LEU A 42 7.77 3.15 -2.66
N PHE A 43 7.30 4.32 -2.26
CA PHE A 43 6.04 4.43 -1.51
C PHE A 43 4.88 4.16 -2.46
N TYR A 44 4.13 3.09 -2.19
CA TYR A 44 3.04 2.62 -3.06
C TYR A 44 1.91 2.03 -2.20
N SER A 45 0.68 2.13 -2.68
CA SER A 45 -0.50 1.60 -1.97
C SER A 45 -0.65 0.10 -2.20
N PHE A 46 -0.67 -0.68 -1.12
CA PHE A 46 -0.87 -2.12 -1.16
C PHE A 46 -2.04 -2.55 -0.27
N PRO A 47 -2.64 -3.73 -0.52
CA PRO A 47 -3.41 -4.41 0.50
C PRO A 47 -2.46 -4.84 1.63
N VAL A 48 -2.74 -4.36 2.84
CA VAL A 48 -1.92 -4.64 4.02
C VAL A 48 -2.77 -5.12 5.18
N GLN A 49 -2.14 -5.90 6.03
CA GLN A 49 -2.60 -6.23 7.37
C GLN A 49 -1.73 -5.49 8.39
N VAL A 50 -2.37 -4.92 9.40
CA VAL A 50 -1.70 -4.30 10.52
C VAL A 50 -1.91 -5.18 11.76
N SER A 51 -0.82 -5.53 12.45
CA SER A 51 -0.91 -6.20 13.74
C SER A 51 -1.48 -5.27 14.83
N SER A 52 -1.92 -5.84 15.94
CA SER A 52 -2.29 -5.06 17.14
C SER A 52 -1.12 -4.27 17.76
N SER A 53 0.10 -4.50 17.30
CA SER A 53 1.31 -3.74 17.66
C SER A 53 1.70 -2.69 16.61
N GLY A 54 0.88 -2.48 15.58
CA GLY A 54 1.11 -1.48 14.53
C GLY A 54 2.13 -1.89 13.46
N ILE A 55 2.49 -3.17 13.38
CA ILE A 55 3.37 -3.69 12.35
C ILE A 55 2.54 -3.91 11.08
N VAL A 56 2.95 -3.29 9.99
CA VAL A 56 2.27 -3.40 8.69
C VAL A 56 2.95 -4.47 7.85
N SER A 57 2.15 -5.38 7.29
CA SER A 57 2.57 -6.46 6.40
C SER A 57 1.77 -6.42 5.12
N ILE A 58 2.45 -6.44 3.96
CA ILE A 58 1.78 -6.53 2.66
C ILE A 58 1.20 -7.94 2.52
N VAL A 59 -0.10 -8.02 2.17
CA VAL A 59 -0.76 -9.28 1.86
C VAL A 59 -0.09 -9.89 0.64
N GLN A 60 0.32 -11.15 0.74
CA GLN A 60 1.01 -11.88 -0.32
C GLN A 60 0.06 -12.79 -1.08
N ASP A 61 0.56 -13.33 -2.20
CA ASP A 61 -0.09 -14.41 -2.97
C ASP A 61 -1.47 -14.07 -3.56
N LEU A 62 -1.77 -12.78 -3.77
CA LEU A 62 -2.97 -12.39 -4.53
C LEU A 62 -2.79 -12.66 -6.02
N GLU A 63 -3.74 -13.38 -6.60
CA GLU A 63 -3.80 -13.56 -8.05
C GLU A 63 -4.19 -12.25 -8.73
N LEU A 64 -3.31 -11.77 -9.61
CA LEU A 64 -3.55 -10.57 -10.39
C LEU A 64 -3.76 -10.93 -11.86
N ASP A 65 -4.90 -10.47 -12.40
CA ASP A 65 -5.17 -10.52 -13.82
C ASP A 65 -4.29 -9.54 -14.62
N ALA A 66 -4.36 -9.65 -15.95
CA ALA A 66 -3.53 -8.81 -16.82
C ALA A 66 -3.88 -7.31 -16.72
N TYR A 67 -5.15 -7.00 -16.45
CA TYR A 67 -5.64 -5.63 -16.33
C TYR A 67 -5.06 -4.97 -15.06
N SER A 68 -5.18 -5.64 -13.91
CA SER A 68 -4.66 -5.19 -12.62
C SER A 68 -3.15 -4.98 -12.67
N LYS A 69 -2.41 -5.91 -13.31
CA LYS A 69 -0.96 -5.77 -13.52
C LYS A 69 -0.61 -4.54 -14.37
N ALA A 70 -1.39 -4.24 -15.40
CA ALA A 70 -1.17 -3.07 -16.23
C ALA A 70 -1.41 -1.77 -15.43
N CYS A 71 -2.50 -1.68 -14.69
CA CYS A 71 -2.81 -0.52 -13.85
C CYS A 71 -1.74 -0.28 -12.76
N ILE A 72 -1.31 -1.35 -12.07
CA ILE A 72 -0.24 -1.25 -11.06
C ILE A 72 1.04 -0.72 -11.68
N LYS A 73 1.40 -1.22 -12.87
CA LYS A 73 2.60 -0.78 -13.58
C LYS A 73 2.54 0.69 -13.97
N GLU A 74 1.40 1.16 -14.48
CA GLU A 74 1.21 2.56 -14.86
C GLU A 74 1.36 3.50 -13.65
N SER A 75 0.67 3.21 -12.54
CA SER A 75 0.78 4.01 -11.32
C SER A 75 2.18 3.97 -10.71
N ALA A 76 2.87 2.81 -10.75
CA ALA A 76 4.24 2.71 -10.27
C ALA A 76 5.24 3.52 -11.12
N LEU A 77 5.01 3.64 -12.43
CA LEU A 77 5.83 4.47 -13.31
C LEU A 77 5.65 5.96 -13.02
N GLU A 78 4.43 6.42 -12.75
CA GLU A 78 4.13 7.79 -12.33
C GLU A 78 4.88 8.15 -11.04
N LEU A 79 4.74 7.33 -9.99
CA LEU A 79 5.43 7.55 -8.71
C LEU A 79 6.96 7.52 -8.84
N LYS A 80 7.49 6.68 -9.75
CA LYS A 80 8.92 6.67 -10.05
C LYS A 80 9.37 7.98 -10.70
N ALA A 81 8.55 8.56 -11.59
CA ALA A 81 8.84 9.86 -12.19
C ALA A 81 8.80 10.99 -11.15
N GLU A 82 7.81 11.00 -10.27
CA GLU A 82 7.72 11.98 -9.16
C GLU A 82 8.94 11.91 -8.24
N ARG A 83 9.30 10.70 -7.80
CA ARG A 83 10.52 10.47 -6.99
C ARG A 83 11.76 10.99 -7.69
N ASN A 84 11.89 10.78 -9.01
CA ASN A 84 13.03 11.29 -9.78
C ASN A 84 13.07 12.82 -9.85
N ALA A 85 11.91 13.48 -9.92
CA ALA A 85 11.82 14.93 -9.97
C ALA A 85 12.29 15.58 -8.64
N ILE A 86 11.98 14.95 -7.50
CA ILE A 86 12.38 15.44 -6.17
C ILE A 86 13.74 14.95 -5.69
N LYS A 87 14.51 14.22 -6.52
CA LYS A 87 15.83 13.66 -6.14
C LYS A 87 16.81 14.69 -5.57
N HIS A 88 16.66 15.95 -5.92
CA HIS A 88 17.51 17.04 -5.43
C HIS A 88 17.24 17.42 -3.96
N LEU A 89 16.20 16.87 -3.33
CA LEU A 89 15.84 17.07 -1.92
C LEU A 89 16.32 15.93 -0.99
N LEU A 90 17.00 14.93 -1.55
CA LEU A 90 17.52 13.73 -0.85
C LEU A 90 19.04 13.80 -0.77
#